data_AF-A0A7J6U4W7-F1
#
_entry.id   AF-A0A7J6U4W7-F1
#
_cell.length_a   1.000
_cell.length_b   1.000
_cell.length_c   1.000
_cell.angle_alpha   90.00
_cell.angle_beta   90.00
_cell.angle_gamma   90.00
#
_symmetry.space_group_name_H-M   'P 1'
#
loop_
_entity.id
_entity.type
_entity.pdbx_description
1 polymer ?
#
loop_
_entity_poly.entity_id
_entity_poly.type
_entity_poly.pdbx_seq_one_letter_code
_entity_poly.pdbx_strand_id
1 'polypeptide(L)'
;MLLVPGAAAGLRSCQQPVLSAVGRLLPVGNEPQGLGGSCFLDRRYKFYIPRRNWWPWKQKIAHQRQAISRRRKHIWPRYSDPDEQRAGDIRSDPGPSVRFKVHDMNLSLKRLWVYGRLLRKKQLQDAIDWMEALCRPSAKPVRDLLYRARTRMVDHHGYDPARLYIARIWTERGPRVMSIHQQRAGYYFRKKKLQNMMQLVVREMPMNEYFHKVYIMKEVPRSVTLDMRMALRDGRAPRSYEREWTPYITAESRIWHRRGMQFEDQMRRFDYYQTRREWIDKYAGSFHRDEQEARESRGLPPLAPTELY
;
A
#
# COMPACT_ATOMS: atom_id res chain seq x y z
N MET A 1 11.59 11.13 -6.93
CA MET A 1 12.74 10.23 -7.18
C MET A 1 12.48 9.27 -8.33
N LEU A 2 13.24 9.40 -9.42
CA LEU A 2 13.64 8.37 -10.39
C LEU A 2 14.77 8.97 -11.27
N LEU A 3 15.90 8.23 -11.41
CA LEU A 3 16.91 8.26 -12.51
C LEU A 3 17.89 9.47 -12.61
N VAL A 4 19.22 9.42 -12.87
CA VAL A 4 20.41 8.49 -12.91
C VAL A 4 21.69 9.40 -12.95
N PRO A 5 22.90 9.00 -13.45
CA PRO A 5 24.13 8.53 -12.77
C PRO A 5 25.32 9.53 -12.74
N GLY A 6 26.37 9.18 -11.98
CA GLY A 6 27.72 9.73 -12.20
C GLY A 6 28.78 9.17 -11.25
N ALA A 7 29.73 8.41 -11.84
CA ALA A 7 31.13 8.10 -11.47
C ALA A 7 31.72 8.64 -10.13
N ALA A 8 32.70 8.03 -9.45
CA ALA A 8 33.47 6.79 -9.52
C ALA A 8 34.48 6.83 -8.34
N ALA A 9 34.97 5.65 -7.94
CA ALA A 9 36.24 5.38 -7.24
C ALA A 9 36.44 5.83 -5.78
N GLY A 10 36.74 4.84 -4.92
CA GLY A 10 37.25 5.06 -3.55
C GLY A 10 37.26 3.79 -2.71
N LEU A 11 38.19 2.89 -3.02
CA LEU A 11 38.58 1.72 -2.22
C LEU A 11 38.65 2.03 -0.71
N ARG A 12 38.14 1.12 0.14
CA ARG A 12 38.89 0.58 1.30
C ARG A 12 38.16 -0.58 1.98
N SER A 13 38.88 -1.69 2.00
CA SER A 13 38.78 -2.83 2.91
C SER A 13 38.77 -2.42 4.38
N CYS A 14 38.12 -3.22 5.22
CA CYS A 14 38.55 -3.67 6.56
C CYS A 14 37.37 -4.47 7.17
N GLN A 15 37.46 -5.79 7.19
CA GLN A 15 37.89 -6.58 8.36
C GLN A 15 36.87 -6.54 9.52
N GLN A 16 36.22 -7.68 9.70
CA GLN A 16 35.54 -8.06 10.95
C GLN A 16 36.54 -8.08 12.11
N PRO A 17 36.03 -7.97 13.35
CA PRO A 17 36.56 -8.82 14.39
C PRO A 17 35.47 -9.68 15.04
N VAL A 18 35.77 -10.97 15.02
CA VAL A 18 35.32 -12.00 15.95
C VAL A 18 35.92 -11.68 17.33
N LEU A 19 35.11 -11.67 18.38
CA LEU A 19 35.61 -11.89 19.74
C LEU A 19 34.70 -12.88 20.47
N SER A 20 35.28 -14.05 20.65
CA SER A 20 34.94 -15.10 21.60
C SER A 20 35.11 -14.61 23.04
N ALA A 21 34.21 -15.04 23.94
CA ALA A 21 34.54 -15.21 25.35
C ALA A 21 33.94 -16.52 25.85
N VAL A 22 34.85 -17.39 26.23
CA VAL A 22 34.71 -18.74 26.80
C VAL A 22 34.21 -18.64 28.25
N GLY A 23 33.38 -19.60 28.68
CA GLY A 23 33.19 -19.81 30.12
C GLY A 23 32.21 -20.92 30.51
N ARG A 24 32.78 -22.11 30.75
CA ARG A 24 32.36 -23.17 31.71
C ARG A 24 31.36 -24.25 31.28
N LEU A 25 31.95 -25.44 31.08
CA LEU A 25 31.40 -26.79 31.26
C LEU A 25 31.19 -27.04 32.78
N LEU A 26 30.13 -27.69 33.27
CA LEU A 26 29.86 -29.15 33.40
C LEU A 26 28.61 -29.29 34.33
N PRO A 27 28.03 -30.49 34.61
CA PRO A 27 27.93 -31.74 33.86
C PRO A 27 26.48 -32.30 33.77
N VAL A 28 26.37 -33.45 33.11
CA VAL A 28 25.23 -34.37 32.96
C VAL A 28 24.67 -34.87 34.31
N GLY A 29 23.35 -34.99 34.43
CA GLY A 29 22.67 -35.68 35.54
C GLY A 29 21.18 -35.93 35.29
N ASN A 30 20.86 -37.20 35.03
CA ASN A 30 19.62 -37.98 35.25
C ASN A 30 18.26 -37.27 35.46
N GLU A 31 17.27 -37.74 34.70
CA GLU A 31 15.84 -37.63 35.02
C GLU A 31 15.53 -38.24 36.40
N PRO A 32 14.52 -37.67 37.09
CA PRO A 32 13.41 -38.52 37.50
C PRO A 32 12.05 -37.91 37.15
N GLN A 33 11.13 -38.83 36.88
CA GLN A 33 9.69 -38.61 36.69
C GLN A 33 9.06 -37.96 37.93
N GLY A 34 8.15 -37.00 37.74
CA GLY A 34 7.24 -36.58 38.81
C GLY A 34 6.69 -35.16 38.72
N LEU A 35 5.49 -35.04 38.13
CA LEU A 35 4.40 -34.13 38.51
C LEU A 35 4.65 -32.60 38.54
N GLY A 36 4.06 -31.92 37.56
CA GLY A 36 3.45 -30.60 37.78
C GLY A 36 3.79 -29.53 36.74
N GLY A 37 2.78 -29.08 35.99
CA GLY A 37 2.74 -27.68 35.55
C GLY A 37 2.79 -27.40 34.04
N SER A 38 1.60 -27.34 33.46
CA SER A 38 1.22 -26.44 32.36
C SER A 38 1.96 -26.56 31.01
N CYS A 39 1.25 -27.24 30.11
CA CYS A 39 1.31 -27.16 28.66
C CYS A 39 1.49 -25.72 28.12
N PHE A 40 2.73 -25.30 27.90
CA PHE A 40 3.08 -24.05 27.22
C PHE A 40 3.65 -24.29 25.81
N LEU A 41 3.09 -25.23 25.05
CA LEU A 41 3.47 -25.48 23.65
C LEU A 41 2.25 -25.78 22.77
N ASP A 42 1.29 -24.85 22.70
CA ASP A 42 0.27 -24.86 21.62
C ASP A 42 0.07 -23.49 20.97
N ARG A 43 1.17 -22.85 20.56
CA ARG A 43 1.15 -21.74 19.59
C ARG A 43 1.72 -22.18 18.25
N ARG A 44 1.17 -23.27 17.69
CA ARG A 44 1.27 -23.50 16.25
C ARG A 44 0.35 -22.50 15.55
N TYR A 45 0.94 -21.45 14.99
CA TYR A 45 0.29 -20.58 14.01
C TYR A 45 -0.26 -21.41 12.86
N LYS A 46 -1.52 -21.84 12.96
CA LYS A 46 -2.27 -22.43 11.85
C LYS A 46 -2.53 -21.32 10.84
N PHE A 47 -1.72 -21.28 9.78
CA PHE A 47 -2.01 -20.55 8.55
C PHE A 47 -3.44 -20.86 8.10
N TYR A 48 -4.35 -19.90 8.26
CA TYR A 48 -5.78 -20.09 8.04
C TYR A 48 -6.10 -19.94 6.55
N ILE A 49 -6.19 -21.05 5.82
CA ILE A 49 -6.75 -21.11 4.46
C ILE A 49 -8.29 -21.21 4.59
N PRO A 50 -9.09 -20.24 4.10
CA PRO A 50 -10.54 -20.27 4.30
C PRO A 50 -11.20 -21.36 3.44
N ARG A 51 -11.82 -22.36 4.09
CA ARG A 51 -12.72 -23.32 3.44
C ARG A 51 -14.12 -22.70 3.26
N ARG A 52 -14.79 -23.13 2.19
CA ARG A 52 -16.05 -22.63 1.58
C ARG A 52 -17.29 -22.59 2.50
N ASN A 53 -17.21 -23.02 3.75
CA ASN A 53 -18.35 -23.18 4.68
C ASN A 53 -18.16 -22.40 5.99
N TRP A 54 -17.93 -21.10 5.91
CA TRP A 54 -18.18 -20.25 7.08
C TRP A 54 -19.69 -20.08 7.23
N TRP A 55 -20.26 -20.72 8.25
CA TRP A 55 -21.65 -20.58 8.65
C TRP A 55 -22.06 -19.10 8.66
N PRO A 56 -23.24 -18.73 8.13
CA PRO A 56 -23.66 -17.33 7.96
C PRO A 56 -23.48 -16.46 9.20
N TRP A 57 -23.68 -17.03 10.40
CA TRP A 57 -23.49 -16.32 11.67
C TRP A 57 -22.02 -15.94 11.96
N LYS A 58 -21.03 -16.78 11.60
CA LYS A 58 -19.60 -16.41 11.75
C LYS A 58 -19.21 -15.28 10.80
N GLN A 59 -19.74 -15.29 9.58
CA GLN A 59 -19.56 -14.18 8.64
C GLN A 59 -20.18 -12.90 9.22
N LYS A 60 -21.41 -12.97 9.73
CA LYS A 60 -22.09 -11.85 10.39
C LYS A 60 -21.26 -11.27 11.54
N ILE A 61 -20.75 -12.12 12.44
CA ILE A 61 -19.88 -11.69 13.54
C ILE A 61 -18.59 -11.04 13.03
N ALA A 62 -17.93 -11.63 12.02
CA ALA A 62 -16.71 -11.04 11.45
C ALA A 62 -16.99 -9.70 10.79
N HIS A 63 -18.09 -9.56 10.06
CA HIS A 63 -18.54 -8.30 9.48
C HIS A 63 -18.84 -7.26 10.56
N GLN A 64 -19.52 -7.64 11.65
CA GLN A 64 -19.79 -6.77 12.79
C GLN A 64 -18.48 -6.32 13.46
N ARG A 65 -17.55 -7.25 13.75
CA ARG A 65 -16.24 -6.91 14.33
C ARG A 65 -15.44 -5.96 13.44
N GLN A 66 -15.45 -6.19 12.12
CA GLN A 66 -14.80 -5.28 11.17
C GLN A 66 -15.51 -3.92 11.12
N ALA A 67 -16.84 -3.87 11.16
CA ALA A 67 -17.59 -2.62 11.19
C ALA A 67 -17.30 -1.83 12.46
N ILE A 68 -17.30 -2.48 13.63
CA ILE A 68 -16.94 -1.87 14.91
C ILE A 68 -15.49 -1.37 14.86
N SER A 69 -14.55 -2.18 14.36
CA SER A 69 -13.16 -1.77 14.22
C SER A 69 -13.00 -0.57 13.28
N ARG A 70 -13.74 -0.51 12.17
CA ARG A 70 -13.73 0.65 11.26
C ARG A 70 -14.31 1.88 11.95
N ARG A 71 -15.44 1.76 12.64
CA ARG A 71 -16.06 2.85 13.41
C ARG A 71 -15.11 3.39 14.47
N ARG A 72 -14.44 2.50 15.22
CA ARG A 72 -13.43 2.88 16.21
C ARG A 72 -12.19 3.54 15.63
N LYS A 73 -11.93 3.46 14.32
CA LYS A 73 -10.78 4.12 13.68
C LYS A 73 -11.14 5.46 13.06
N HIS A 74 -12.42 5.67 12.73
CA HIS A 74 -12.87 6.91 12.11
C HIS A 74 -13.10 7.96 13.18
N ILE A 75 -12.57 9.16 12.92
CA ILE A 75 -12.97 10.39 13.60
C ILE A 75 -13.69 11.19 12.53
N TRP A 76 -14.95 11.51 12.79
CA TRP A 76 -15.76 12.36 11.92
C TRP A 76 -15.86 13.74 12.56
N PRO A 77 -15.97 14.81 11.74
CA PRO A 77 -16.25 16.13 12.28
C PRO A 77 -17.59 16.08 13.02
N ARG A 78 -17.64 16.72 14.20
CA ARG A 78 -18.83 16.75 15.07
C ARG A 78 -19.92 17.64 14.51
N TYR A 79 -19.50 18.72 13.86
CA TYR A 79 -20.35 19.68 13.16
C TYR A 79 -20.08 19.56 11.67
N SER A 80 -21.11 19.70 10.85
CA SER A 80 -20.92 19.82 9.42
C SER A 80 -20.86 21.28 9.02
N ASP A 81 -19.71 21.69 8.52
CA ASP A 81 -19.56 23.00 7.91
C ASP A 81 -20.17 22.93 6.51
N PRO A 82 -21.11 23.82 6.15
CA PRO A 82 -21.75 23.81 4.84
C PRO A 82 -20.78 24.19 3.72
N ASP A 83 -19.75 24.99 4.03
CA ASP A 83 -18.75 25.46 3.08
C ASP A 83 -17.68 24.40 2.79
N GLU A 84 -17.53 23.39 3.66
CA GLU A 84 -16.54 22.34 3.49
C GLU A 84 -17.16 21.00 3.06
N GLN A 85 -16.68 20.48 1.94
CA GLN A 85 -17.03 19.14 1.51
C GLN A 85 -16.62 18.09 2.55
N ARG A 86 -17.53 17.16 2.86
CA ARG A 86 -17.26 16.04 3.77
C ARG A 86 -16.33 15.01 3.13
N ALA A 87 -15.38 14.51 3.92
CA ALA A 87 -14.53 13.42 3.49
C ALA A 87 -15.37 12.15 3.23
N GLY A 88 -15.32 11.60 2.02
CA GLY A 88 -16.00 10.34 1.70
C GLY A 88 -17.42 10.48 1.11
N ASP A 89 -17.86 11.69 0.77
CA ASP A 89 -18.96 11.87 -0.19
C ASP A 89 -18.46 11.52 -1.60
N ILE A 90 -18.13 10.24 -1.81
CA ILE A 90 -17.65 9.63 -3.08
C ILE A 90 -18.64 9.88 -4.22
N ARG A 91 -19.91 10.16 -3.89
CA ARG A 91 -20.96 10.48 -4.85
C ARG A 91 -20.88 11.93 -5.35
N SER A 92 -20.35 12.85 -4.54
CA SER A 92 -20.27 14.27 -4.88
C SER A 92 -19.06 14.58 -5.76
N ASP A 93 -17.89 14.01 -5.44
CA ASP A 93 -16.69 14.13 -6.26
C ASP A 93 -15.87 12.82 -6.23
N PRO A 94 -15.99 11.96 -7.25
CA PRO A 94 -15.21 10.73 -7.31
C PRO A 94 -13.71 10.96 -7.61
N GLY A 95 -13.31 12.18 -7.98
CA GLY A 95 -12.00 12.52 -8.52
C GLY A 95 -11.82 12.07 -9.97
N PRO A 96 -10.83 12.65 -10.71
CA PRO A 96 -10.55 12.26 -12.07
C PRO A 96 -10.10 10.79 -12.12
N SER A 97 -10.67 10.03 -13.06
CA SER A 97 -10.40 8.60 -13.18
C SER A 97 -10.19 8.15 -14.61
N VAL A 98 -9.21 7.27 -14.81
CA VAL A 98 -8.84 6.72 -16.11
C VAL A 98 -8.97 5.21 -16.09
N ARG A 99 -9.56 4.67 -17.16
CA ARG A 99 -9.77 3.23 -17.32
C ARG A 99 -8.68 2.64 -18.19
N PHE A 100 -8.13 1.53 -17.73
CA PHE A 100 -7.11 0.77 -18.45
C PHE A 100 -7.57 -0.66 -18.63
N LYS A 101 -7.36 -1.20 -19.83
CA LYS A 101 -7.87 -2.51 -20.23
C LYS A 101 -6.78 -3.29 -20.94
N VAL A 102 -6.64 -4.56 -20.59
CA VAL A 102 -5.79 -5.50 -21.30
C VAL A 102 -6.61 -6.71 -21.69
N HIS A 103 -6.60 -6.98 -22.99
CA HIS A 103 -7.21 -8.15 -23.61
C HIS A 103 -6.21 -9.32 -23.69
N ASP A 104 -6.75 -10.50 -23.97
CA ASP A 104 -6.00 -11.68 -24.37
C ASP A 104 -4.88 -12.14 -23.45
N MET A 105 -5.06 -11.96 -22.13
CA MET A 105 -4.12 -12.46 -21.16
C MET A 105 -4.19 -13.97 -21.05
N ASN A 106 -3.02 -14.60 -21.17
CA ASN A 106 -2.82 -16.04 -20.97
C ASN A 106 -2.79 -16.41 -19.48
N LEU A 107 -3.78 -15.95 -18.72
CA LEU A 107 -3.94 -16.19 -17.29
C LEU A 107 -5.33 -16.74 -17.00
N SER A 108 -5.46 -17.68 -16.07
CA SER A 108 -6.77 -18.18 -15.67
C SER A 108 -7.56 -17.11 -14.91
N LEU A 109 -8.88 -17.10 -15.10
CA LEU A 109 -9.79 -16.15 -14.44
C LEU A 109 -9.65 -16.21 -12.91
N LYS A 110 -9.45 -17.40 -12.33
CA LYS A 110 -9.22 -17.58 -10.89
C LYS A 110 -7.96 -16.85 -10.41
N ARG A 111 -6.86 -16.89 -11.18
CA ARG A 111 -5.62 -16.17 -10.85
C ARG A 111 -5.81 -14.66 -10.98
N LEU A 112 -6.46 -14.21 -12.06
CA LEU A 112 -6.80 -12.80 -12.24
C LEU A 112 -7.66 -12.27 -11.10
N TRP A 113 -8.63 -13.05 -10.62
CA TRP A 113 -9.46 -12.67 -9.49
C TRP A 113 -8.66 -12.54 -8.19
N VAL A 114 -7.68 -13.43 -7.96
CA VAL A 114 -6.75 -13.32 -6.82
C VAL A 114 -5.92 -12.05 -6.91
N TYR A 115 -5.35 -11.72 -8.09
CA TYR A 115 -4.63 -10.47 -8.28
C TYR A 115 -5.55 -9.25 -8.11
N GLY A 116 -6.74 -9.27 -8.68
CA GLY A 116 -7.72 -8.21 -8.50
C GLY A 116 -8.13 -8.02 -7.04
N ARG A 117 -8.18 -9.08 -6.23
CA ARG A 117 -8.43 -8.98 -4.79
C ARG A 117 -7.24 -8.36 -4.04
N LEU A 118 -6.01 -8.69 -4.43
CA LEU A 118 -4.78 -8.19 -3.82
C LEU A 118 -4.60 -6.69 -4.06
N LEU A 119 -4.85 -6.23 -5.29
CA LEU A 119 -4.57 -4.85 -5.74
C LEU A 119 -5.70 -3.87 -5.41
N ARG A 120 -6.89 -4.35 -5.08
CA ARG A 120 -8.07 -3.52 -4.82
C ARG A 120 -7.82 -2.53 -3.67
N LYS A 121 -8.17 -1.25 -3.88
CA LYS A 121 -8.03 -0.14 -2.92
C LYS A 121 -6.59 0.19 -2.49
N LYS A 122 -5.59 -0.37 -3.18
CA LYS A 122 -4.18 -0.01 -2.97
C LYS A 122 -3.80 1.24 -3.75
N GLN A 123 -2.77 1.92 -3.25
CA GLN A 123 -2.08 2.94 -4.05
C GLN A 123 -1.45 2.25 -5.25
N LEU A 124 -1.33 2.97 -6.37
CA LEU A 124 -0.79 2.42 -7.60
C LEU A 124 0.67 1.94 -7.43
N GLN A 125 1.50 2.71 -6.72
CA GLN A 125 2.89 2.31 -6.45
C GLN A 125 2.97 1.05 -5.56
N ASP A 126 2.25 1.02 -4.44
CA ASP A 126 2.12 -0.19 -3.60
C ASP A 126 1.69 -1.41 -4.43
N ALA A 127 0.74 -1.23 -5.34
CA ALA A 127 0.25 -2.30 -6.20
C ALA A 127 1.34 -2.83 -7.14
N ILE A 128 2.17 -1.95 -7.70
CA ILE A 128 3.35 -2.32 -8.51
C ILE A 128 4.33 -3.12 -7.67
N ASP A 129 4.71 -2.62 -6.49
CA ASP A 129 5.66 -3.27 -5.59
C ASP A 129 5.18 -4.67 -5.18
N TRP A 130 3.87 -4.82 -4.92
CA TRP A 130 3.27 -6.13 -4.63
C TRP A 130 3.38 -7.10 -5.81
N MET A 131 3.19 -6.62 -7.04
CA MET A 131 3.30 -7.45 -8.23
C MET A 131 4.75 -7.80 -8.56
N GLU A 132 5.69 -6.90 -8.29
CA GLU A 132 7.13 -7.13 -8.39
C GLU A 132 7.59 -8.16 -7.36
N ALA A 133 7.21 -8.00 -6.09
CA ALA A 133 7.59 -8.90 -5.00
C ALA A 133 7.08 -10.34 -5.19
N LEU A 134 6.03 -10.55 -5.98
CA LEU A 134 5.59 -11.91 -6.35
C LEU A 134 6.57 -12.63 -7.27
N CYS A 135 7.42 -11.90 -8.03
CA CYS A 135 8.42 -12.42 -8.96
C CYS A 135 7.91 -13.49 -9.94
N ARG A 136 6.64 -13.43 -10.35
CA ARG A 136 6.04 -14.43 -11.25
C ARG A 136 6.04 -13.98 -12.70
N PRO A 137 6.64 -14.72 -13.65
CA PRO A 137 6.64 -14.33 -15.07
C PRO A 137 5.21 -14.29 -15.64
N SER A 138 4.32 -15.18 -15.17
CA SER A 138 2.92 -15.18 -15.58
C SER A 138 2.16 -13.90 -15.21
N ALA A 139 2.64 -13.13 -14.23
CA ALA A 139 2.03 -11.89 -13.78
C ALA A 139 2.50 -10.66 -14.57
N LYS A 140 3.45 -10.83 -15.50
CA LYS A 140 3.99 -9.75 -16.35
C LYS A 140 2.89 -8.91 -17.02
N PRO A 141 1.82 -9.47 -17.63
CA PRO A 141 0.77 -8.66 -18.26
C PRO A 141 0.05 -7.72 -17.28
N VAL A 142 -0.14 -8.16 -16.03
CA VAL A 142 -0.77 -7.35 -14.98
C VAL A 142 0.18 -6.25 -14.50
N ARG A 143 1.47 -6.57 -14.34
CA ARG A 143 2.49 -5.58 -13.97
C ARG A 143 2.66 -4.52 -15.06
N ASP A 144 2.77 -4.93 -16.32
CA ASP A 144 2.90 -4.04 -17.47
C ASP A 144 1.66 -3.15 -17.63
N LEU A 145 0.48 -3.65 -17.25
CA LEU A 145 -0.75 -2.85 -17.16
C LEU A 145 -0.67 -1.78 -16.07
N LEU A 146 -0.12 -2.10 -14.89
CA LEU A 146 0.05 -1.14 -13.79
C LEU A 146 1.09 -0.06 -14.13
N TYR A 147 2.22 -0.42 -14.75
CA TYR A 147 3.20 0.58 -15.21
C TYR A 147 2.60 1.48 -16.29
N ARG A 148 1.91 0.91 -17.28
CA ARG A 148 1.19 1.71 -18.28
C ARG A 148 0.20 2.67 -17.63
N ALA A 149 -0.49 2.24 -16.58
CA ALA A 149 -1.37 3.10 -15.83
C ALA A 149 -0.62 4.24 -15.13
N ARG A 150 0.52 3.95 -14.49
CA ARG A 150 1.34 4.96 -13.81
C ARG A 150 1.87 6.00 -14.79
N THR A 151 2.54 5.56 -15.85
CA THR A 151 3.08 6.41 -16.92
C THR A 151 1.99 7.30 -17.52
N ARG A 152 0.82 6.74 -17.87
CA ARG A 152 -0.26 7.56 -18.42
C ARG A 152 -0.84 8.56 -17.42
N MET A 153 -1.01 8.19 -16.16
CA MET A 153 -1.58 9.11 -15.16
C MET A 153 -0.61 10.24 -14.81
N VAL A 154 0.68 9.93 -14.64
CA VAL A 154 1.69 10.92 -14.25
C VAL A 154 2.14 11.73 -15.45
N ASP A 155 2.58 11.08 -16.52
CA ASP A 155 3.28 11.77 -17.62
C ASP A 155 2.32 12.46 -18.59
N HIS A 156 1.12 11.90 -18.83
CA HIS A 156 0.16 12.51 -19.77
C HIS A 156 -0.89 13.40 -19.10
N HIS A 157 -1.29 13.08 -17.87
CA HIS A 157 -2.31 13.85 -17.16
C HIS A 157 -1.76 14.73 -16.04
N GLY A 158 -0.48 14.60 -15.68
CA GLY A 158 0.12 15.39 -14.60
C GLY A 158 -0.42 15.06 -13.22
N TYR A 159 -1.06 13.89 -13.03
CA TYR A 159 -1.66 13.55 -11.74
C TYR A 159 -0.61 13.19 -10.70
N ASP A 160 -0.90 13.54 -9.45
CA ASP A 160 0.00 13.31 -8.33
C ASP A 160 0.15 11.79 -8.01
N PRO A 161 1.36 11.22 -8.13
CA PRO A 161 1.60 9.80 -7.89
C PRO A 161 1.28 9.33 -6.47
N ALA A 162 1.36 10.20 -5.46
CA ALA A 162 1.06 9.87 -4.07
C ALA A 162 -0.45 9.62 -3.86
N ARG A 163 -1.28 10.25 -4.69
CA ARG A 163 -2.76 10.22 -4.61
C ARG A 163 -3.40 9.26 -5.61
N LEU A 164 -2.62 8.54 -6.43
CA LEU A 164 -3.14 7.54 -7.37
C LEU A 164 -3.56 6.25 -6.66
N TYR A 165 -4.87 5.95 -6.68
CA TYR A 165 -5.43 4.72 -6.10
C TYR A 165 -6.24 3.92 -7.11
N ILE A 166 -6.19 2.59 -6.95
CA ILE A 166 -7.02 1.68 -7.74
C ILE A 166 -8.44 1.66 -7.16
N ALA A 167 -9.36 2.30 -7.86
CA ALA A 167 -10.76 2.42 -7.46
C ALA A 167 -11.51 1.11 -7.68
N ARG A 168 -11.44 0.56 -8.90
CA ARG A 168 -12.17 -0.65 -9.32
C ARG A 168 -11.30 -1.53 -10.20
N ILE A 169 -11.57 -2.82 -10.12
CA ILE A 169 -10.94 -3.85 -10.94
C ILE A 169 -12.03 -4.80 -11.40
N TRP A 170 -12.08 -5.05 -12.71
CA TRP A 170 -12.93 -6.06 -13.32
C TRP A 170 -12.07 -7.10 -14.02
N THR A 171 -12.55 -8.34 -13.98
CA THR A 171 -11.92 -9.47 -14.65
C THR A 171 -13.00 -10.16 -15.46
N GLU A 172 -12.80 -10.22 -16.76
CA GLU A 172 -13.77 -10.77 -17.71
C GLU A 172 -13.17 -12.00 -18.39
N ARG A 173 -14.06 -12.93 -18.74
CA ARG A 173 -13.69 -14.09 -19.54
C ARG A 173 -13.65 -13.64 -20.99
N GLY A 174 -12.50 -13.78 -21.64
CA GLY A 174 -12.37 -13.50 -23.07
C GLY A 174 -12.49 -14.77 -23.91
N PRO A 175 -12.04 -14.70 -25.18
CA PRO A 175 -12.16 -15.80 -26.12
C PRO A 175 -11.37 -17.04 -25.66
N ARG A 176 -11.72 -18.19 -26.25
CA ARG A 176 -11.06 -19.45 -25.96
C ARG A 176 -10.38 -19.93 -27.21
N VAL A 177 -9.06 -20.11 -27.14
CA VAL A 177 -8.31 -20.76 -28.20
C VAL A 177 -8.34 -22.26 -27.94
N MET A 178 -8.90 -23.00 -28.89
CA MET A 178 -8.96 -24.45 -28.85
C MET A 178 -7.74 -25.01 -29.59
N SER A 179 -7.08 -26.00 -29.01
CA SER A 179 -6.00 -26.74 -29.67
C SER A 179 -6.25 -28.23 -29.46
N ILE A 180 -5.91 -29.04 -30.45
CA ILE A 180 -5.98 -30.48 -30.36
C ILE A 180 -4.58 -30.95 -29.96
N HIS A 181 -4.48 -31.76 -28.91
CA HIS A 181 -3.23 -32.39 -28.51
C HIS A 181 -3.36 -33.90 -28.70
N GLN A 182 -2.42 -34.47 -29.43
CA GLN A 182 -2.31 -35.90 -29.65
C GLN A 182 -1.66 -36.54 -28.42
N GLN A 183 -2.27 -37.60 -27.90
CA GLN A 183 -1.70 -38.49 -26.91
C GLN A 183 -1.13 -39.74 -27.58
N ARG A 184 -0.44 -40.55 -26.78
CA ARG A 184 -0.01 -41.89 -27.19
C ARG A 184 -1.23 -42.73 -27.59
N ALA A 185 -1.02 -43.71 -28.48
CA ALA A 185 -2.06 -44.61 -29.02
C ALA A 185 -3.18 -43.93 -29.85
N GLY A 186 -2.89 -42.80 -30.52
CA GLY A 186 -3.82 -42.19 -31.47
C GLY A 186 -5.00 -41.44 -30.84
N TYR A 187 -5.04 -41.31 -29.51
CA TYR A 187 -6.05 -40.51 -28.82
C TYR A 187 -5.78 -39.01 -28.97
N TYR A 188 -6.84 -38.21 -29.03
CA TYR A 188 -6.77 -36.76 -29.10
C TYR A 188 -7.62 -36.15 -28.00
N PHE A 189 -7.12 -35.10 -27.34
CA PHE A 189 -7.94 -34.27 -26.46
C PHE A 189 -7.91 -32.81 -26.84
N ARG A 190 -9.03 -32.13 -26.55
CA ARG A 190 -9.21 -30.70 -26.80
C ARG A 190 -8.65 -29.89 -25.63
N LYS A 191 -7.51 -29.24 -25.84
CA LYS A 191 -6.91 -28.30 -24.90
C LYS A 191 -7.51 -26.92 -25.09
N LYS A 192 -8.14 -26.40 -24.03
CA LYS A 192 -8.76 -25.06 -24.02
C LYS A 192 -7.81 -24.06 -23.38
N LYS A 193 -7.34 -23.07 -24.14
CA LYS A 193 -6.57 -21.93 -23.61
C LYS A 193 -7.51 -20.74 -23.47
N LEU A 194 -7.68 -20.28 -22.23
CA LEU A 194 -8.50 -19.11 -21.93
C LEU A 194 -7.67 -17.85 -22.10
N GLN A 195 -8.11 -16.97 -22.98
CA GLN A 195 -7.64 -15.60 -23.10
C GLN A 195 -8.59 -14.73 -22.29
N ASN A 196 -8.15 -14.29 -21.11
CA ASN A 196 -8.99 -13.50 -20.22
C ASN A 196 -8.59 -12.03 -20.27
N MET A 197 -9.44 -11.19 -19.72
CA MET A 197 -9.29 -9.74 -19.76
C MET A 197 -9.33 -9.18 -18.35
N MET A 198 -8.59 -8.09 -18.13
CA MET A 198 -8.61 -7.34 -16.88
C MET A 198 -8.69 -5.87 -17.20
N GLN A 199 -9.58 -5.22 -16.48
CA GLN A 199 -9.80 -3.79 -16.53
C GLN A 199 -9.52 -3.23 -15.15
N LEU A 200 -8.83 -2.09 -15.10
CA LEU A 200 -8.60 -1.35 -13.87
C LEU A 200 -9.02 0.10 -14.07
N VAL A 201 -9.52 0.71 -12.99
CA VAL A 201 -9.77 2.15 -12.91
C VAL A 201 -8.83 2.70 -11.88
N VAL A 202 -7.92 3.56 -12.32
CA VAL A 202 -7.13 4.39 -11.43
C VAL A 202 -7.83 5.72 -11.31
N ARG A 203 -7.90 6.24 -10.09
CA ARG A 203 -8.35 7.60 -9.84
C ARG A 203 -7.31 8.34 -9.03
N GLU A 204 -7.24 9.64 -9.24
CA GLU A 204 -6.62 10.52 -8.27
C GLU A 204 -7.60 10.72 -7.12
N MET A 205 -7.16 10.46 -5.91
CA MET A 205 -7.99 10.64 -4.73
C MET A 205 -8.10 12.14 -4.42
N PRO A 206 -9.32 12.70 -4.26
CA PRO A 206 -9.49 14.09 -3.83
C PRO A 206 -8.76 14.35 -2.51
N MET A 207 -8.25 15.56 -2.31
CA MET A 207 -7.40 15.88 -1.17
C MET A 207 -8.08 15.61 0.19
N ASN A 208 -9.38 15.91 0.27
CA ASN A 208 -10.18 15.69 1.48
C ASN A 208 -10.29 14.19 1.83
N GLU A 209 -10.48 13.32 0.83
CA GLU A 209 -10.49 11.87 1.01
C GLU A 209 -9.08 11.37 1.37
N TYR A 210 -8.05 11.94 0.76
CA TYR A 210 -6.66 11.57 0.99
C TYR A 210 -6.20 11.91 2.42
N PHE A 211 -6.52 13.11 2.92
CA PHE A 211 -6.35 13.52 4.31
C PHE A 211 -7.02 12.51 5.25
N HIS A 212 -8.30 12.22 5.04
CA HIS A 212 -9.03 11.32 5.93
C HIS A 212 -8.42 9.92 5.95
N LYS A 213 -7.95 9.42 4.80
CA LYS A 213 -7.32 8.11 4.69
C LYS A 213 -5.94 8.04 5.35
N VAL A 214 -5.08 9.01 5.07
CA VAL A 214 -3.69 9.01 5.53
C VAL A 214 -3.57 9.54 6.95
N TYR A 215 -4.20 10.67 7.25
CA TYR A 215 -4.09 11.36 8.53
C TYR A 215 -4.99 10.76 9.60
N ILE A 216 -6.30 10.62 9.34
CA ILE A 216 -7.27 10.17 10.35
C ILE A 216 -7.21 8.65 10.52
N MET A 217 -7.42 7.91 9.42
CA MET A 217 -7.43 6.45 9.47
C MET A 217 -6.02 5.85 9.67
N LYS A 218 -4.96 6.62 9.42
CA LYS A 218 -3.56 6.15 9.42
C LYS A 218 -3.35 4.97 8.46
N GLU A 219 -4.06 4.95 7.35
CA GLU A 219 -3.88 3.98 6.27
C GLU A 219 -2.83 4.46 5.26
N VAL A 220 -1.60 4.56 5.75
CA VAL A 220 -0.45 4.96 4.93
C VAL A 220 -0.02 3.80 4.03
N PRO A 221 0.18 4.03 2.71
CA PRO A 221 0.76 3.06 1.79
C PRO A 221 2.15 2.58 2.23
N ARG A 222 2.49 1.34 1.90
CA ARG A 222 3.75 0.73 2.35
C ARG A 222 4.97 1.36 1.67
N SER A 223 4.88 1.62 0.37
CA SER A 223 5.86 2.36 -0.43
C SER A 223 6.22 3.67 0.26
N VAL A 224 5.22 4.50 0.55
CA VAL A 224 5.41 5.79 1.25
C VAL A 224 6.09 5.60 2.61
N THR A 225 5.68 4.62 3.43
CA THR A 225 6.34 4.38 4.71
C THR A 225 7.78 3.91 4.57
N LEU A 226 8.09 3.15 3.52
CA LEU A 226 9.44 2.69 3.23
C LEU A 226 10.31 3.86 2.78
N ASP A 227 9.79 4.70 1.89
CA ASP A 227 10.47 5.89 1.38
C ASP A 227 10.80 6.88 2.50
N MET A 228 9.86 7.12 3.43
CA MET A 228 10.10 7.94 4.62
C MET A 228 11.24 7.40 5.49
N ARG A 229 11.27 6.07 5.73
CA ARG A 229 12.35 5.43 6.51
C ARG A 229 13.69 5.54 5.81
N MET A 230 13.67 5.34 4.50
CA MET A 230 14.85 5.41 3.66
C MET A 230 15.42 6.83 3.66
N ALA A 231 14.55 7.85 3.52
CA ALA A 231 14.95 9.26 3.57
C ALA A 231 15.55 9.66 4.92
N LEU A 232 15.00 9.19 6.04
CA LEU A 232 15.56 9.43 7.37
C LEU A 232 16.89 8.70 7.58
N ARG A 233 16.97 7.43 7.17
CA ARG A 233 18.18 6.61 7.30
C ARG A 233 19.34 7.18 6.49
N ASP A 234 19.06 7.60 5.26
CA ASP A 234 20.05 8.10 4.32
C ASP A 234 20.35 9.60 4.55
N GLY A 235 19.75 10.23 5.58
CA GLY A 235 19.98 11.65 5.92
C GLY A 235 19.47 12.65 4.88
N ARG A 236 18.58 12.23 3.96
CA ARG A 236 17.99 13.09 2.93
C ARG A 236 16.93 14.04 3.51
N ALA A 237 16.26 13.61 4.57
CA ALA A 237 15.30 14.44 5.28
C ALA A 237 15.96 15.05 6.53
N PRO A 238 15.71 16.34 6.84
CA PRO A 238 16.22 16.94 8.07
C PRO A 238 15.64 16.25 9.31
N ARG A 239 16.40 16.26 10.40
CA ARG A 239 15.99 15.62 11.67
C ARG A 239 14.69 16.18 12.25
N SER A 240 14.30 17.42 11.90
CA SER A 240 12.99 17.98 12.28
C SER A 240 11.82 17.12 11.81
N TYR A 241 11.95 16.48 10.64
CA TYR A 241 10.92 15.60 10.08
C TYR A 241 10.77 14.29 10.83
N GLU A 242 11.72 13.87 11.68
CA GLU A 242 11.58 12.65 12.47
C GLU A 242 10.33 12.69 13.33
N ARG A 243 10.11 13.79 14.06
CA ARG A 243 8.93 13.96 14.92
C ARG A 243 7.64 14.00 14.10
N GLU A 244 7.66 14.69 12.97
CA GLU A 244 6.50 14.86 12.10
C GLU A 244 6.11 13.56 11.38
N TRP A 245 7.09 12.77 10.96
CA TRP A 245 6.88 11.54 10.20
C TRP A 245 6.70 10.31 11.07
N THR A 246 7.13 10.37 12.33
CA THR A 246 6.97 9.29 13.32
C THR A 246 5.57 8.66 13.28
N PRO A 247 4.45 9.42 13.25
CA PRO A 247 3.10 8.87 13.19
C PRO A 247 2.77 8.03 11.97
N TYR A 248 3.57 8.06 10.91
CA TYR A 248 3.32 7.35 9.65
C TYR A 248 4.25 6.16 9.45
N ILE A 249 5.45 6.20 10.03
CA ILE A 249 6.54 5.26 9.74
C ILE A 249 6.23 3.83 10.20
N THR A 250 5.89 3.60 11.48
CA THR A 250 5.69 2.24 12.02
C THR A 250 4.22 1.92 12.25
N ALA A 251 3.89 0.64 12.41
CA ALA A 251 2.52 0.26 12.77
C ALA A 251 2.19 0.68 14.20
N GLU A 252 3.17 0.64 15.11
CA GLU A 252 3.01 1.00 16.50
C GLU A 252 2.81 2.51 16.69
N SER A 253 3.66 3.34 16.06
CA SER A 253 3.50 4.79 16.13
C SER A 253 2.16 5.26 15.58
N ARG A 254 1.66 4.62 14.51
CA ARG A 254 0.31 4.83 13.98
C ARG A 254 -0.79 4.53 14.99
N ILE A 255 -0.62 3.48 15.80
CA ILE A 255 -1.59 3.11 16.85
C ILE A 255 -1.58 4.15 17.96
N TRP A 256 -0.39 4.55 18.43
CA TRP A 256 -0.25 5.56 19.47
C TRP A 256 -0.82 6.90 19.05
N HIS A 257 -0.46 7.39 17.86
CA HIS A 257 -1.02 8.64 17.35
C HIS A 257 -2.54 8.56 17.17
N ARG A 258 -3.08 7.42 16.71
CA ARG A 258 -4.53 7.27 16.58
C ARG A 258 -5.23 7.34 17.95
N ARG A 259 -4.67 6.71 18.98
CA ARG A 259 -5.20 6.80 20.35
C ARG A 259 -5.10 8.22 20.90
N GLY A 260 -3.98 8.91 20.64
CA GLY A 260 -3.80 10.32 20.99
C GLY A 260 -4.87 11.21 20.37
N MET A 261 -5.08 11.12 19.05
CA MET A 261 -6.15 11.88 18.37
C MET A 261 -7.54 11.57 18.92
N GLN A 262 -7.83 10.31 19.26
CA GLN A 262 -9.12 9.95 19.86
C GLN A 262 -9.30 10.55 21.23
N PHE A 263 -8.24 10.60 22.03
CA PHE A 263 -8.25 11.24 23.32
C PHE A 263 -8.44 12.76 23.20
N GLU A 264 -7.75 13.41 22.25
CA GLU A 264 -7.92 14.84 21.98
C GLU A 264 -9.33 15.18 21.48
N ASP A 265 -9.91 14.34 20.61
CA ASP A 265 -11.31 14.48 20.20
C ASP A 265 -12.24 14.32 21.42
N GLN A 266 -12.06 13.29 22.25
CA GLN A 266 -12.85 13.12 23.48
C GLN A 266 -12.77 14.35 24.40
N MET A 267 -11.58 14.94 24.53
CA MET A 267 -11.33 16.17 25.30
C MET A 267 -11.76 17.45 24.60
N ARG A 268 -12.35 17.38 23.39
CA ARG A 268 -12.79 18.53 22.57
C ARG A 268 -11.66 19.50 22.21
N ARG A 269 -10.42 18.99 22.14
CA ARG A 269 -9.23 19.78 21.74
C ARG A 269 -8.87 19.60 20.27
N PHE A 270 -9.41 18.55 19.64
CA PHE A 270 -9.16 18.26 18.23
C PHE A 270 -10.19 18.96 17.34
N ASP A 271 -9.73 19.93 16.53
CA ASP A 271 -10.52 20.50 15.44
C ASP A 271 -10.21 19.78 14.13
N TYR A 272 -11.22 19.11 13.57
CA TYR A 272 -11.09 18.34 12.33
C TYR A 272 -10.80 19.23 11.11
N TYR A 273 -11.52 20.34 10.96
CA TYR A 273 -11.44 21.16 9.75
C TYR A 273 -10.20 22.02 9.75
N GLN A 274 -9.84 22.60 10.90
CA GLN A 274 -8.57 23.32 11.03
C GLN A 274 -7.39 22.39 10.72
N THR A 275 -7.34 21.21 11.35
CA THR A 275 -6.27 20.24 11.11
C THR A 275 -6.22 19.80 9.64
N ARG A 276 -7.38 19.67 9.00
CA ARG A 276 -7.46 19.35 7.57
C ARG A 276 -6.85 20.45 6.72
N ARG A 277 -7.23 21.72 6.92
CA ARG A 277 -6.67 22.86 6.15
C ARG A 277 -5.17 22.92 6.31
N GLU A 278 -4.68 22.92 7.54
CA GLU A 278 -3.25 22.95 7.84
C GLU A 278 -2.49 21.79 7.19
N TRP A 279 -3.08 20.59 7.17
CA TRP A 279 -2.48 19.44 6.53
C TRP A 279 -2.44 19.56 5.01
N ILE A 280 -3.50 20.09 4.40
CA ILE A 280 -3.59 20.33 2.96
C ILE A 280 -2.59 21.41 2.53
N ASP A 281 -2.49 22.50 3.29
CA ASP A 281 -1.56 23.60 3.00
C ASP A 281 -0.11 23.13 3.12
N LYS A 282 0.21 22.32 4.14
CA LYS A 282 1.53 21.68 4.27
C LYS A 282 1.83 20.74 3.11
N TYR A 283 0.82 20.00 2.64
CA TYR A 283 0.97 19.10 1.50
C TYR A 283 1.27 19.88 0.22
N ALA A 284 0.47 20.91 -0.09
CA ALA A 284 0.66 21.78 -1.24
C ALA A 284 2.02 22.48 -1.18
N GLY A 285 2.39 23.07 -0.03
CA GLY A 285 3.69 23.71 0.16
C GLY A 285 4.87 22.76 -0.04
N SER A 286 4.76 21.50 0.40
CA SER A 286 5.79 20.48 0.15
C SER A 286 5.88 20.13 -1.33
N PHE A 287 4.74 19.95 -2.00
CA PHE A 287 4.69 19.67 -3.43
C PHE A 287 5.31 20.81 -4.26
N HIS A 288 4.99 22.06 -3.93
CA HIS A 288 5.57 23.23 -4.59
C HIS A 288 7.08 23.34 -4.38
N ARG A 289 7.55 23.10 -3.15
CA ARG A 289 8.99 23.08 -2.87
C ARG A 289 9.69 22.00 -3.69
N ASP A 290 9.15 20.79 -3.73
CA ASP A 290 9.72 19.69 -4.50
C ASP A 290 9.76 20.02 -6.02
N GLU A 291 8.74 20.70 -6.53
CA GLU A 291 8.71 21.16 -7.93
C GLU A 291 9.74 22.26 -8.20
N GLN A 292 9.89 23.23 -7.30
CA GLN A 292 10.92 24.27 -7.38
C GLN A 292 12.31 23.66 -7.35
N GLU A 293 12.62 22.77 -6.40
CA GLU A 293 13.90 22.05 -6.33
C GLU A 293 14.17 21.24 -7.62
N ALA A 294 13.14 20.60 -8.19
CA ALA A 294 13.24 19.87 -9.45
C ALA A 294 13.49 20.77 -10.66
N ARG A 295 13.05 22.03 -10.63
CA ARG A 295 13.32 23.03 -11.68
C ARG A 295 14.71 23.65 -11.53
N GLU A 296 15.08 24.02 -10.31
CA GLU A 296 16.39 24.56 -9.97
C GLU A 296 17.51 23.58 -10.32
N SER A 297 17.33 22.28 -10.02
CA SER A 297 18.27 21.23 -10.43
C SER A 297 18.39 21.05 -11.95
N ARG A 298 17.42 21.53 -12.73
CA ARG A 298 17.44 21.57 -14.21
C ARG A 298 17.93 22.92 -14.75
N GLY A 299 18.27 23.89 -13.89
CA GLY A 299 18.67 25.24 -14.27
C GLY A 299 17.52 26.10 -14.82
N LEU A 300 16.26 25.73 -14.54
CA LEU A 300 15.09 26.51 -14.96
C LEU A 300 14.75 27.59 -13.92
N PRO A 301 14.18 28.73 -14.34
CA PRO A 301 13.77 29.78 -13.41
C PRO A 301 12.66 29.28 -12.45
N PRO A 302 12.59 29.86 -11.24
CA PRO A 302 11.56 29.53 -10.26
C PRO A 302 10.17 29.86 -10.81
N LEU A 303 9.18 29.05 -10.46
CA LEU A 303 7.78 29.27 -10.84
C LEU A 303 7.28 30.59 -10.21
N ALA A 304 6.61 31.41 -11.02
CA ALA A 304 5.96 32.61 -10.51
C ALA A 304 4.79 32.23 -9.58
N PRO A 305 4.50 33.00 -8.52
CA PRO A 305 3.42 32.70 -7.57
C PRO A 305 2.02 32.54 -8.22
N THR A 306 1.83 33.07 -9.42
CA THR A 306 0.54 33.13 -10.13
C THR A 306 0.25 31.93 -11.04
N GLU A 307 1.24 31.08 -11.34
CA GLU A 307 1.01 29.82 -12.09
C GLU A 307 0.58 28.66 -11.19
N LEU A 308 0.24 28.95 -9.93
CA LEU A 308 0.09 27.97 -8.84
C LEU A 308 -1.36 27.60 -8.50
N TYR A 309 -2.35 28.03 -9.30
CA TYR A 309 -3.78 27.76 -9.06
C TYR A 309 -4.51 27.16 -10.27
#